data_AF-A0AAV5HYN3-F1
#
_entry.id   AF-A0AAV5HYN3-F1
#
_cell.length_a   1.000
_cell.length_b   1.000
_cell.length_c   1.000
_cell.angle_alpha   90.00
_cell.angle_beta   90.00
_cell.angle_gamma   90.00
#
_symmetry.space_group_name_H-M   'P 1'
#
loop_
_entity.id
_entity.type
_entity.pdbx_description
1 polymer ?
#
loop_
_entity_poly.entity_id
_entity_poly.type
_entity_poly.pdbx_seq_one_letter_code
_entity_poly.pdbx_strand_id
1 'polypeptide(L)'
;MESSSELQRGSNPSNGGPRKEEEKPKVLVIMGPTGSGKSRLAIDLAAHFPIEIINADSMQVYEGLDVLTNKVPLHEQKGVPHHLLGTVSPNVEFTAKSFRDSAISIINGIFSRKCLPVIVGGTNYYIQALVSSFLIDDSLEDVDEICSTDPSEDEQTDCGPDFRRQSCNYRIHLNNHQDYGDNFGRDSCNYDILKDLDPVAANRIHPNNHRKINQYLDLYSRTGILPSELYQGKAAENWGQVGDFRYNCCFICVDAANPELDQYVEQRVDCMIDSGLLGEVYNIYNVNADYTRGLRQAIGVREFENFLRIYLSGVRTNDASDSSKDSPSMLSTRVGDKMLKENIRAILNSSNDNQHKILLEDAIGNVKANTRRLVRRQKRRLKRLQALFGWTIHYVDSTDSISGKLDECWAEQVVEPAAKIIRSFLNEDARSELNLEETNKTKTNSIHRDLWTQYVCKACGDRTLRGAHEWEQHVQGRGHRKRVSHLRKLRDVPA
;
A
#
# COMPACT_ATOMS: atom_id res chain seq x y z
N MET A 1 20.28 -24.41 -82.68
CA MET A 1 19.63 -23.60 -81.63
C MET A 1 19.39 -24.53 -80.47
N GLU A 2 20.13 -24.26 -79.40
CA GLU A 2 20.51 -25.18 -78.34
C GLU A 2 19.39 -25.55 -77.38
N SER A 3 19.73 -26.62 -76.67
CA SER A 3 19.04 -27.43 -75.67
C SER A 3 19.02 -26.84 -74.24
N SER A 4 18.02 -27.31 -73.48
CA SER A 4 18.08 -27.77 -72.07
C SER A 4 18.32 -26.81 -70.89
N SER A 5 17.68 -27.21 -69.76
CA SER A 5 17.96 -26.99 -68.32
C SER A 5 16.94 -26.08 -67.61
N GLU A 6 16.50 -26.25 -66.35
CA GLU A 6 16.75 -27.22 -65.27
C GLU A 6 15.73 -26.92 -64.14
N LEU A 7 15.40 -27.93 -63.31
CA LEU A 7 14.68 -27.77 -62.04
C LEU A 7 15.47 -26.88 -61.06
N GLN A 8 14.79 -26.05 -60.26
CA GLN A 8 15.24 -25.74 -58.89
C GLN A 8 14.08 -25.66 -57.89
N ARG A 9 14.14 -26.58 -56.92
CA ARG A 9 13.40 -26.57 -55.67
C ARG A 9 13.78 -25.31 -54.88
N GLY A 10 12.80 -24.49 -54.52
CA GLY A 10 12.97 -23.38 -53.58
C GLY A 10 12.99 -23.90 -52.15
N SER A 11 14.17 -23.87 -51.55
CA SER A 11 14.52 -24.22 -50.19
C SER A 11 13.72 -23.43 -49.14
N ASN A 12 13.25 -24.11 -48.10
CA ASN A 12 13.01 -23.47 -46.80
C ASN A 12 14.35 -22.94 -46.27
N PRO A 13 14.39 -21.72 -45.73
CA PRO A 13 15.20 -21.41 -44.57
C PRO A 13 14.26 -21.27 -43.38
N SER A 14 14.12 -22.39 -42.66
CA SER A 14 13.84 -22.37 -41.23
C SER A 14 14.93 -21.57 -40.52
N ASN A 15 14.82 -20.24 -40.52
CA ASN A 15 15.64 -19.37 -39.68
C ASN A 15 14.84 -19.02 -38.42
N GLY A 16 14.59 -20.05 -37.61
CA GLY A 16 14.33 -19.89 -36.19
C GLY A 16 15.64 -19.57 -35.48
N GLY A 17 16.18 -18.38 -35.72
CA GLY A 17 17.21 -17.84 -34.84
C GLY A 17 16.60 -17.55 -33.48
N PRO A 18 17.33 -17.74 -32.36
CA PRO A 18 16.85 -17.27 -31.07
C PRO A 18 16.58 -15.76 -31.19
N ARG A 19 15.36 -15.33 -30.89
CA ARG A 19 15.08 -13.89 -30.70
C ARG A 19 16.09 -13.43 -29.65
N LYS A 20 17.00 -12.51 -30.01
CA LYS A 20 17.79 -11.78 -29.00
C LYS A 20 16.75 -11.18 -28.06
N GLU A 21 16.74 -11.59 -26.79
CA GLU A 21 15.92 -10.93 -25.78
C GLU A 21 16.37 -9.47 -25.76
N GLU A 22 15.49 -8.56 -26.21
CA GLU A 22 15.78 -7.12 -26.13
C GLU A 22 16.03 -6.77 -24.67
N GLU A 23 17.16 -6.09 -24.42
CA GLU A 23 17.56 -5.70 -23.08
C GLU A 23 16.52 -4.75 -22.49
N LYS A 24 15.97 -5.13 -21.33
CA LYS A 24 14.86 -4.38 -20.72
C LYS A 24 15.36 -3.01 -20.24
N PRO A 25 14.59 -1.93 -20.46
CA PRO A 25 15.01 -0.60 -20.04
C PRO A 25 15.19 -0.51 -18.52
N LYS A 26 16.21 0.26 -18.10
CA LYS A 26 16.61 0.40 -16.70
C LYS A 26 15.75 1.39 -15.94
N VAL A 27 15.26 0.98 -14.77
CA VAL A 27 14.47 1.81 -13.86
C VAL A 27 15.02 1.68 -12.44
N LEU A 28 15.17 2.81 -11.75
CA LEU A 28 15.55 2.82 -10.34
C LEU A 28 14.28 2.88 -9.48
N VAL A 29 14.27 2.12 -8.38
CA VAL A 29 13.18 2.11 -7.41
C VAL A 29 13.74 2.39 -6.01
N ILE A 30 13.31 3.48 -5.39
CA ILE A 30 13.65 3.86 -4.02
C ILE A 30 12.43 3.62 -3.12
N MET A 31 12.60 2.67 -2.20
CA MET A 31 11.58 2.22 -1.25
C MET A 31 12.09 2.31 0.20
N GLY A 32 11.21 2.02 1.16
CA GLY A 32 11.52 2.15 2.58
C GLY A 32 10.33 2.65 3.41
N PRO A 33 10.36 2.49 4.74
CA PRO A 33 9.29 2.96 5.61
C PRO A 33 9.12 4.48 5.55
N THR A 34 7.94 4.98 5.92
CA THR A 34 7.74 6.44 6.10
C THR A 34 8.74 6.99 7.11
N GLY A 35 9.28 8.18 6.83
CA GLY A 35 10.29 8.82 7.66
C GLY A 35 11.73 8.40 7.39
N SER A 36 11.99 7.38 6.56
CA SER A 36 13.38 6.94 6.28
C SER A 36 14.18 7.85 5.33
N GLY A 37 13.61 8.95 4.82
CA GLY A 37 14.34 9.86 3.93
C GLY A 37 14.35 9.47 2.45
N LYS A 38 13.43 8.62 1.98
CA LYS A 38 13.30 8.24 0.54
C LYS A 38 13.33 9.42 -0.43
N SER A 39 12.51 10.44 -0.19
CA SER A 39 12.41 11.60 -1.09
C SER A 39 13.68 12.45 -1.04
N ARG A 40 14.27 12.62 0.16
CA ARG A 40 15.57 13.29 0.33
C ARG A 40 16.64 12.60 -0.50
N LEU A 41 16.73 11.27 -0.44
CA LEU A 41 17.70 10.50 -1.22
C LEU A 41 17.47 10.68 -2.70
N ALA A 42 16.22 10.57 -3.16
CA ALA A 42 15.88 10.74 -4.56
C ALA A 42 16.30 12.12 -5.09
N ILE A 43 16.06 13.18 -4.32
CA ILE A 43 16.44 14.54 -4.72
C ILE A 43 17.97 14.71 -4.71
N ASP A 44 18.66 14.23 -3.69
CA ASP A 44 20.12 14.35 -3.60
C ASP A 44 20.85 13.54 -4.70
N LEU A 45 20.27 12.43 -5.14
CA LEU A 45 20.78 11.66 -6.28
C LEU A 45 20.73 12.42 -7.62
N ALA A 46 19.89 13.46 -7.74
CA ALA A 46 19.84 14.28 -8.95
C ALA A 46 21.11 15.09 -9.19
N ALA A 47 21.93 15.30 -8.16
CA ALA A 47 23.26 15.89 -8.31
C ALA A 47 24.27 14.94 -8.99
N HIS A 48 24.00 13.63 -8.97
CA HIS A 48 24.89 12.60 -9.49
C HIS A 48 24.42 12.01 -10.83
N PHE A 49 23.11 12.02 -11.09
CA PHE A 49 22.52 11.40 -12.26
C PHE A 49 21.40 12.28 -12.84
N PRO A 50 21.21 12.29 -14.17
CA PRO A 50 20.09 13.00 -14.79
C PRO A 50 18.80 12.21 -14.58
N ILE A 51 18.13 12.45 -13.45
CA ILE A 51 16.94 11.69 -13.03
C ILE A 51 15.67 12.51 -13.06
N GLU A 52 14.54 11.81 -13.18
CA GLU A 52 13.22 12.35 -12.91
C GLU A 52 12.46 11.42 -11.97
N ILE A 53 11.75 12.00 -10.99
CA ILE A 53 11.11 11.26 -9.91
C ILE A 53 9.65 10.98 -10.26
N ILE A 54 9.22 9.74 -10.08
CA ILE A 54 7.80 9.34 -10.16
C ILE A 54 7.36 8.91 -8.77
N ASN A 55 6.42 9.66 -8.19
CA ASN A 55 5.86 9.36 -6.87
C ASN A 55 4.99 8.08 -6.92
N ALA A 56 5.30 7.13 -6.05
CA ALA A 56 4.60 5.87 -5.84
C ALA A 56 4.03 5.76 -4.41
N ASP A 57 3.55 6.87 -3.85
CA ASP A 57 2.76 6.89 -2.62
C ASP A 57 1.30 7.20 -2.95
N SER A 58 0.41 6.27 -2.58
CA SER A 58 -1.03 6.30 -2.86
C SER A 58 -1.75 7.53 -2.33
N MET A 59 -1.25 8.18 -1.28
CA MET A 59 -1.87 9.38 -0.71
C MET A 59 -1.26 10.66 -1.29
N GLN A 60 0.03 10.64 -1.65
CA GLN A 60 0.71 11.81 -2.21
C GLN A 60 0.34 12.10 -3.68
N VAL A 61 -0.32 11.18 -4.38
CA VAL A 61 -0.80 11.43 -5.76
C VAL A 61 -1.87 12.52 -5.82
N TYR A 62 -2.62 12.73 -4.74
CA TYR A 62 -3.76 13.63 -4.69
C TYR A 62 -3.38 15.09 -4.44
N GLU A 63 -4.09 16.01 -5.10
CA GLU A 63 -4.02 17.44 -4.82
C GLU A 63 -4.50 17.75 -3.38
N GLY A 64 -3.83 18.68 -2.70
CA GLY A 64 -4.15 19.07 -1.33
C GLY A 64 -3.74 18.03 -0.27
N LEU A 65 -3.99 18.34 1.00
CA LEU A 65 -3.43 17.59 2.14
C LEU A 65 -1.90 17.48 2.09
N ASP A 66 -1.19 18.53 1.69
CA ASP A 66 0.26 18.49 1.44
C ASP A 66 1.04 18.25 2.73
N VAL A 67 0.63 18.89 3.82
CA VAL A 67 1.21 18.69 5.15
C VAL A 67 0.88 17.28 5.65
N LEU A 68 -0.40 16.88 5.63
CA LEU A 68 -0.86 15.58 6.14
C LEU A 68 -0.24 14.40 5.39
N THR A 69 -0.13 14.51 4.07
CA THR A 69 0.48 13.46 3.23
C THR A 69 2.00 13.57 3.13
N ASN A 70 2.60 14.55 3.82
CA ASN A 70 4.04 14.78 3.88
C ASN A 70 4.68 14.89 2.48
N LYS A 71 4.04 15.66 1.59
CA LYS A 71 4.59 15.94 0.25
C LYS A 71 5.81 16.85 0.39
N VAL A 72 6.81 16.63 -0.46
CA VAL A 72 8.00 17.49 -0.49
C VAL A 72 7.63 18.87 -1.06
N PRO A 73 7.83 19.97 -0.31
CA PRO A 73 7.56 21.31 -0.80
C PRO A 73 8.42 21.67 -2.03
N LEU A 74 7.90 22.50 -2.93
CA LEU A 74 8.59 22.88 -4.18
C LEU A 74 10.02 23.40 -3.97
N HIS A 75 10.27 24.15 -2.89
CA HIS A 75 11.60 24.68 -2.60
C HIS A 75 12.61 23.60 -2.17
N GLU A 76 12.14 22.50 -1.56
CA GLU A 76 12.97 21.35 -1.18
C GLU A 76 13.21 20.38 -2.34
N GLN A 77 12.41 20.46 -3.41
CA GLN A 77 12.59 19.61 -4.60
C GLN A 77 13.85 19.94 -5.41
N LYS A 78 14.55 21.05 -5.12
CA LYS A 78 15.80 21.49 -5.78
C LYS A 78 15.73 21.49 -7.31
N GLY A 79 14.55 21.76 -7.88
CA GLY A 79 14.33 21.78 -9.33
C GLY A 79 14.24 20.41 -10.00
N VAL A 80 14.29 19.30 -9.23
CA VAL A 80 14.15 17.94 -9.77
C VAL A 80 12.69 17.70 -10.19
N PRO A 81 12.42 17.28 -11.44
CA PRO A 81 11.06 17.00 -11.88
C PRO A 81 10.39 15.88 -11.08
N HIS A 82 9.20 16.16 -10.53
CA HIS A 82 8.36 15.20 -9.83
C HIS A 82 7.07 14.94 -10.62
N HIS A 83 6.80 13.66 -10.89
CA HIS A 83 5.59 13.18 -11.55
C HIS A 83 4.69 12.48 -10.56
N LEU A 84 3.37 12.53 -10.79
CA LEU A 84 2.34 11.91 -9.93
C LEU A 84 2.39 12.37 -8.46
N LEU A 85 2.87 13.59 -8.21
CA LEU A 85 2.89 14.22 -6.89
C LEU A 85 1.87 15.36 -6.87
N GLY A 86 0.74 15.17 -6.19
CA GLY A 86 -0.30 16.20 -6.12
C GLY A 86 -0.97 16.53 -7.46
N THR A 87 -1.19 15.53 -8.31
CA THR A 87 -1.72 15.71 -9.68
C THR A 87 -3.12 15.12 -9.88
N VAL A 88 -3.61 14.36 -8.92
CA VAL A 88 -4.89 13.65 -9.00
C VAL A 88 -5.94 14.40 -8.19
N SER A 89 -7.12 14.62 -8.76
CA SER A 89 -8.22 15.24 -8.03
C SER A 89 -8.66 14.39 -6.82
N PRO A 90 -8.92 14.99 -5.65
CA PRO A 90 -9.39 14.29 -4.44
C PRO A 90 -10.68 13.49 -4.60
N ASN A 91 -11.49 13.83 -5.62
CA ASN A 91 -12.80 13.21 -5.88
C ASN A 91 -12.71 11.99 -6.79
N VAL A 92 -11.54 11.68 -7.32
CA VAL A 92 -11.31 10.55 -8.23
C VAL A 92 -10.66 9.41 -7.46
N GLU A 93 -11.06 8.17 -7.72
CA GLU A 93 -10.38 7.01 -7.15
C GLU A 93 -9.12 6.68 -7.97
N PHE A 94 -7.96 6.70 -7.32
CA PHE A 94 -6.69 6.35 -7.94
C PHE A 94 -6.26 4.95 -7.51
N THR A 95 -6.21 4.02 -8.47
CA THR A 95 -5.92 2.60 -8.23
C THR A 95 -4.49 2.25 -8.65
N ALA A 96 -4.00 1.06 -8.28
CA ALA A 96 -2.71 0.56 -8.75
C ALA A 96 -2.67 0.38 -10.27
N LYS A 97 -3.81 0.06 -10.90
CA LYS A 97 -3.95 0.05 -12.37
C LYS A 97 -3.76 1.46 -12.93
N SER A 98 -4.44 2.45 -12.37
CA SER A 98 -4.30 3.86 -12.76
C SER A 98 -2.84 4.32 -12.63
N PHE A 99 -2.20 4.00 -11.50
CA PHE A 99 -0.78 4.28 -11.28
C PHE A 99 0.10 3.64 -12.35
N ARG A 100 -0.04 2.34 -12.60
CA ARG A 100 0.76 1.61 -13.59
C ARG A 100 0.62 2.24 -14.97
N ASP A 101 -0.60 2.47 -15.43
CA ASP A 101 -0.87 2.96 -16.78
C ASP A 101 -0.31 4.38 -16.96
N SER A 102 -0.46 5.26 -15.96
CA SER A 102 0.16 6.59 -15.97
C SER A 102 1.68 6.52 -15.89
N ALA A 103 2.24 5.73 -14.99
CA ALA A 103 3.68 5.61 -14.77
C ALA A 103 4.40 5.06 -16.00
N ILE A 104 3.84 4.07 -16.71
CA ILE A 104 4.41 3.55 -17.97
C ILE A 104 4.55 4.67 -19.00
N SER A 105 3.52 5.49 -19.19
CA SER A 105 3.57 6.62 -20.12
C SER A 105 4.64 7.64 -19.73
N ILE A 106 4.75 7.94 -18.43
CA ILE A 106 5.72 8.91 -17.90
C ILE A 106 7.16 8.37 -18.07
N ILE A 107 7.38 7.10 -17.75
CA ILE A 107 8.67 6.41 -17.91
C ILE A 107 9.15 6.52 -19.36
N ASN A 108 8.28 6.25 -20.34
CA ASN A 108 8.62 6.39 -21.76
C ASN A 108 9.00 7.83 -22.12
N GLY A 109 8.30 8.82 -21.55
CA GLY A 109 8.65 10.23 -21.69
C GLY A 109 10.03 10.56 -21.10
N ILE A 110 10.35 10.07 -19.90
CA ILE A 110 11.65 10.28 -19.24
C ILE A 110 12.78 9.67 -20.09
N PHE A 111 12.58 8.45 -20.61
CA PHE A 111 13.55 7.82 -21.51
C PHE A 111 13.77 8.63 -22.79
N SER A 112 12.71 9.20 -23.38
CA SER A 112 12.85 10.04 -24.58
C SER A 112 13.72 11.29 -24.33
N ARG A 113 13.80 11.76 -23.08
CA ARG A 113 14.66 12.87 -22.65
C ARG A 113 16.06 12.43 -22.20
N LYS A 114 16.38 11.14 -22.33
CA LYS A 114 17.65 10.52 -21.88
C LYS A 114 17.91 10.67 -20.38
N CYS A 115 16.85 10.72 -19.58
CA CYS A 115 16.93 10.72 -18.13
C CYS A 115 16.64 9.32 -17.58
N LEU A 116 17.09 9.05 -16.35
CA LEU A 116 16.80 7.82 -15.63
C LEU A 116 15.50 7.98 -14.82
N PRO A 117 14.47 7.16 -15.07
CA PRO A 117 13.25 7.16 -14.26
C PRO A 117 13.52 6.60 -12.86
N VAL A 118 13.12 7.35 -11.83
CA VAL A 118 13.27 6.96 -10.42
C VAL A 118 11.91 6.88 -9.76
N ILE A 119 11.45 5.68 -9.44
CA ILE A 119 10.18 5.44 -8.73
C ILE A 119 10.43 5.58 -7.23
N VAL A 120 9.72 6.46 -6.54
CA VAL A 120 9.94 6.75 -5.12
C VAL A 120 8.63 6.66 -4.36
N GLY A 121 8.53 5.79 -3.35
CA GLY A 121 7.28 5.71 -2.58
C GLY A 121 7.22 4.62 -1.52
N GLY A 122 6.18 4.69 -0.69
CA GLY A 122 5.88 3.71 0.35
C GLY A 122 4.82 2.67 -0.04
N THR A 123 4.11 2.88 -1.15
CA THR A 123 3.05 1.96 -1.60
C THR A 123 3.66 0.86 -2.46
N ASN A 124 4.24 -0.14 -1.80
CA ASN A 124 4.89 -1.28 -2.45
C ASN A 124 3.99 -2.00 -3.47
N TYR A 125 2.68 -1.94 -3.28
CA TYR A 125 1.71 -2.50 -4.19
C TYR A 125 1.69 -1.77 -5.56
N TYR A 126 1.84 -0.44 -5.57
CA TYR A 126 1.99 0.33 -6.82
C TYR A 126 3.29 -0.05 -7.54
N ILE A 127 4.37 -0.21 -6.79
CA ILE A 127 5.66 -0.66 -7.34
C ILE A 127 5.51 -2.04 -7.96
N GLN A 128 4.89 -3.00 -7.25
CA GLN A 128 4.63 -4.34 -7.78
C GLN A 128 3.78 -4.32 -9.06
N ALA A 129 2.73 -3.51 -9.07
CA ALA A 129 1.85 -3.31 -10.22
C ALA A 129 2.59 -2.78 -11.45
N LEU A 130 3.60 -1.92 -11.23
CA LEU A 130 4.43 -1.34 -12.27
C LEU A 130 5.50 -2.31 -12.78
N VAL A 131 6.23 -2.95 -11.87
CA VAL A 131 7.36 -3.81 -12.26
C VAL A 131 6.88 -5.15 -12.82
N SER A 132 5.73 -5.66 -12.40
CA SER A 132 5.23 -6.97 -12.85
C SER A 132 4.55 -6.88 -14.21
N SER A 133 4.79 -7.88 -15.08
CA SER A 133 4.04 -8.09 -16.33
C SER A 133 2.54 -8.28 -16.09
N PHE A 134 2.18 -8.89 -14.96
CA PHE A 134 0.82 -9.22 -14.58
C PHE A 134 0.37 -8.42 -13.36
N LEU A 135 -0.75 -7.71 -13.51
CA LEU A 135 -1.40 -6.96 -12.44
C LEU A 135 -2.56 -7.80 -11.92
N ILE A 136 -2.47 -8.26 -10.67
CA ILE A 136 -3.70 -8.62 -9.96
C ILE A 136 -4.35 -7.28 -9.61
N ASP A 137 -5.64 -7.09 -9.92
CA ASP A 137 -6.39 -5.94 -9.43
C ASP A 137 -6.71 -6.14 -7.92
N ASP A 138 -5.66 -6.29 -7.10
CA ASP A 138 -5.67 -6.32 -5.64
C ASP A 138 -5.78 -4.87 -5.11
N SER A 139 -6.65 -4.05 -5.70
CA SER A 139 -6.99 -2.77 -5.08
C SER A 139 -7.54 -3.06 -3.67
N LEU A 140 -6.97 -2.43 -2.64
CA LEU A 140 -7.48 -2.39 -1.26
C LEU A 140 -7.01 -3.46 -0.25
N GLU A 141 -5.82 -4.07 -0.37
CA GLU A 141 -5.22 -4.77 0.78
C GLU A 141 -4.90 -3.83 1.98
N ASP A 142 -4.89 -2.51 1.79
CA ASP A 142 -4.57 -1.55 2.84
C ASP A 142 -5.74 -1.21 3.80
N VAL A 143 -6.97 -1.65 3.52
CA VAL A 143 -8.15 -1.13 4.25
C VAL A 143 -8.59 -2.00 5.43
N ASP A 144 -8.22 -3.28 5.51
CA ASP A 144 -8.54 -4.14 6.68
C ASP A 144 -7.48 -4.10 7.79
N GLU A 145 -6.25 -3.67 7.49
CA GLU A 145 -5.22 -3.60 8.53
C GLU A 145 -5.21 -2.27 9.28
N ILE A 146 -5.66 -1.14 8.71
CA ILE A 146 -5.65 0.17 9.41
C ILE A 146 -6.57 0.20 10.66
N CYS A 147 -7.65 -0.58 10.67
CA CYS A 147 -8.62 -0.61 11.78
C CYS A 147 -8.69 -1.92 12.57
N SER A 148 -7.83 -2.91 12.28
CA SER A 148 -7.75 -4.10 13.13
C SER A 148 -6.98 -3.75 14.39
N THR A 149 -7.72 -3.44 15.45
CA THR A 149 -7.23 -3.48 16.83
C THR A 149 -6.72 -4.90 17.09
N ASP A 150 -5.42 -5.13 16.94
CA ASP A 150 -4.82 -6.31 17.54
C ASP A 150 -5.13 -6.24 19.05
N PRO A 151 -5.71 -7.29 19.66
CA PRO A 151 -5.91 -7.29 21.09
C PRO A 151 -4.52 -7.25 21.74
N SER A 152 -4.21 -6.13 22.38
CA SER A 152 -3.15 -6.08 23.37
C SER A 152 -3.42 -7.20 24.38
N GLU A 153 -2.42 -8.06 24.57
CA GLU A 153 -2.35 -8.80 25.82
C GLU A 153 -2.29 -7.73 26.93
N ASP A 154 -3.20 -7.84 27.90
CA ASP A 154 -3.35 -7.00 29.09
C ASP A 154 -4.25 -5.75 28.93
N GLU A 155 -5.56 -5.92 29.16
CA GLU A 155 -6.22 -5.44 30.39
C GLU A 155 -7.73 -5.76 30.35
N GLN A 156 -8.23 -6.35 31.43
CA GLN A 156 -9.65 -6.57 31.69
C GLN A 156 -10.28 -5.26 32.15
N THR A 157 -11.25 -4.73 31.42
CA THR A 157 -12.29 -3.87 32.02
C THR A 157 -13.63 -4.08 31.32
N ASP A 158 -14.62 -4.30 32.17
CA ASP A 158 -16.02 -4.58 31.93
C ASP A 158 -16.76 -3.29 31.53
N CYS A 159 -17.43 -3.26 30.37
CA CYS A 159 -18.46 -2.26 30.02
C CYS A 159 -19.43 -2.84 28.97
N GLY A 160 -20.73 -2.65 29.22
CA GLY A 160 -21.87 -3.32 28.59
C GLY A 160 -22.31 -2.87 27.17
N PRO A 161 -23.50 -3.30 26.73
CA PRO A 161 -23.85 -3.41 25.31
C PRO A 161 -24.61 -2.18 24.81
N ASP A 162 -24.13 -1.54 23.74
CA ASP A 162 -24.95 -0.97 22.66
C ASP A 162 -24.05 -0.19 21.69
N PHE A 163 -23.93 -0.67 20.45
CA PHE A 163 -24.12 0.12 19.22
C PHE A 163 -24.06 -0.82 18.01
N ARG A 164 -25.20 -0.91 17.32
CA ARG A 164 -25.51 -1.89 16.27
C ARG A 164 -24.60 -1.78 15.06
N ARG A 165 -24.25 -2.96 14.53
CA ARG A 165 -23.82 -3.21 13.14
C ARG A 165 -24.73 -2.49 12.16
N GLN A 166 -24.19 -1.52 11.43
CA GLN A 166 -24.85 -0.98 10.25
C GLN A 166 -24.36 -1.78 9.05
N SER A 167 -25.21 -2.69 8.57
CA SER A 167 -24.98 -3.51 7.39
C SER A 167 -24.95 -2.64 6.13
N CYS A 168 -23.84 -2.65 5.40
CA CYS A 168 -23.76 -2.03 4.09
C CYS A 168 -24.53 -2.88 3.07
N ASN A 169 -25.76 -2.48 2.75
CA ASN A 169 -26.55 -3.10 1.69
C ASN A 169 -26.02 -2.66 0.31
N TYR A 170 -25.33 -3.55 -0.40
CA TYR A 170 -25.07 -3.40 -1.84
C TYR A 170 -26.12 -4.21 -2.61
N ARG A 171 -27.03 -3.53 -3.33
CA ARG A 171 -28.00 -4.18 -4.22
C ARG A 171 -27.27 -4.62 -5.49
N ILE A 172 -27.02 -5.93 -5.64
CA ILE A 172 -26.69 -6.52 -6.94
C ILE A 172 -28.02 -6.72 -7.70
N HIS A 173 -28.23 -5.94 -8.76
CA HIS A 173 -29.26 -6.21 -9.76
C HIS A 173 -28.72 -7.27 -10.74
N LEU A 174 -29.05 -8.53 -10.50
CA LEU A 174 -29.02 -9.56 -11.54
C LEU A 174 -30.33 -9.45 -12.31
N ASN A 175 -30.26 -9.06 -13.58
CA ASN A 175 -31.39 -9.15 -14.50
C ASN A 175 -31.53 -10.60 -14.99
N ASN A 176 -32.79 -11.05 -15.05
CA ASN A 176 -33.32 -12.21 -15.78
C ASN A 176 -33.14 -13.60 -15.14
N HIS A 177 -34.10 -14.01 -14.31
CA HIS A 177 -35.06 -15.07 -14.67
C HIS A 177 -36.27 -15.06 -13.72
N GLN A 178 -37.44 -15.33 -14.28
CA GLN A 178 -38.78 -15.20 -13.69
C GLN A 178 -39.06 -16.13 -12.50
N ASP A 179 -39.73 -15.53 -11.51
CA ASP A 179 -40.91 -16.03 -10.80
C ASP A 179 -40.83 -17.40 -10.09
N TYR A 180 -40.64 -17.38 -8.75
CA TYR A 180 -41.34 -18.20 -7.75
C TYR A 180 -40.89 -17.81 -6.34
N GLY A 181 -41.85 -17.44 -5.48
CA GLY A 181 -41.88 -17.81 -4.06
C GLY A 181 -40.89 -17.15 -3.09
N ASP A 182 -41.42 -16.25 -2.28
CA ASP A 182 -40.87 -15.70 -1.05
C ASP A 182 -40.42 -16.77 -0.02
N ASN A 183 -39.46 -16.41 0.84
CA ASN A 183 -38.84 -17.16 1.96
C ASN A 183 -37.79 -18.24 1.64
N PHE A 184 -36.49 -17.89 1.65
CA PHE A 184 -35.39 -18.66 2.32
C PHE A 184 -34.13 -17.76 2.46
N GLY A 185 -33.41 -17.91 3.59
CA GLY A 185 -32.37 -17.00 4.10
C GLY A 185 -31.27 -16.57 3.12
N ARG A 186 -31.21 -15.26 2.87
CA ARG A 186 -30.30 -14.63 1.91
C ARG A 186 -29.03 -14.08 2.56
N ASP A 187 -28.28 -14.95 3.23
CA ASP A 187 -26.87 -14.73 3.60
C ASP A 187 -26.07 -15.97 3.17
N SER A 188 -26.15 -16.33 1.89
CA SER A 188 -25.14 -17.23 1.31
C SER A 188 -23.82 -16.45 1.33
N CYS A 189 -22.84 -16.90 2.10
CA CYS A 189 -21.56 -16.22 2.22
C CYS A 189 -20.94 -16.10 0.82
N ASN A 190 -20.56 -14.89 0.38
CA ASN A 190 -19.93 -14.71 -0.93
C ASN A 190 -18.69 -15.60 -1.11
N TYR A 191 -18.08 -16.06 -0.02
CA TYR A 191 -17.03 -17.07 -0.05
C TYR A 191 -17.50 -18.41 -0.61
N ASP A 192 -18.68 -18.89 -0.20
CA ASP A 192 -19.24 -20.16 -0.67
C ASP A 192 -19.56 -20.06 -2.18
N ILE A 193 -20.09 -18.91 -2.61
CA ILE A 193 -20.29 -18.61 -4.04
C ILE A 193 -18.95 -18.68 -4.80
N LEU A 194 -17.89 -18.05 -4.27
CA LEU A 194 -16.56 -18.12 -4.89
C LEU A 194 -15.99 -19.54 -4.85
N LYS A 195 -16.25 -20.31 -3.80
CA LYS A 195 -15.77 -21.69 -3.64
C LYS A 195 -16.44 -22.64 -4.62
N ASP A 196 -17.72 -22.44 -4.90
CA ASP A 196 -18.47 -23.22 -5.87
C ASP A 196 -18.08 -22.86 -7.31
N LEU A 197 -17.84 -21.57 -7.59
CA LEU A 197 -17.41 -21.09 -8.91
C LEU A 197 -15.94 -21.38 -9.21
N ASP A 198 -15.06 -21.14 -8.24
CA ASP A 198 -13.61 -21.21 -8.38
C ASP A 198 -12.95 -21.72 -7.08
N PRO A 199 -12.97 -23.04 -6.83
CA PRO A 199 -12.43 -23.62 -5.60
C PRO A 199 -10.93 -23.39 -5.46
N VAL A 200 -10.20 -23.27 -6.58
CA VAL A 200 -8.75 -23.01 -6.57
C VAL A 200 -8.46 -21.60 -6.07
N ALA A 201 -9.20 -20.60 -6.56
CA ALA A 201 -9.06 -19.22 -6.09
C ALA A 201 -9.61 -19.03 -4.67
N ALA A 202 -10.74 -19.66 -4.33
CA ALA A 202 -11.30 -19.63 -2.97
C ALA A 202 -10.35 -20.22 -1.92
N ASN A 203 -9.64 -21.29 -2.26
CA ASN A 203 -8.60 -21.86 -1.39
C ASN A 203 -7.42 -20.89 -1.18
N ARG A 204 -7.20 -19.92 -2.07
CA ARG A 204 -6.14 -18.89 -1.93
C ARG A 204 -6.56 -17.67 -1.11
N ILE A 205 -7.85 -17.48 -0.81
CA ILE A 205 -8.36 -16.31 -0.08
C ILE A 205 -9.02 -16.71 1.25
N HIS A 206 -8.69 -16.02 2.34
CA HIS A 206 -9.35 -16.28 3.63
C HIS A 206 -10.86 -15.93 3.54
N PRO A 207 -11.77 -16.74 4.11
CA PRO A 207 -13.22 -16.49 4.03
C PRO A 207 -13.68 -15.10 4.50
N ASN A 208 -12.97 -14.52 5.48
CA ASN A 208 -13.25 -13.17 5.99
C ASN A 208 -12.68 -12.03 5.12
N ASN A 209 -11.92 -12.32 4.07
CA ASN A 209 -11.44 -11.30 3.14
C ASN A 209 -12.54 -11.00 2.11
N HIS A 210 -13.64 -10.43 2.61
CA HIS A 210 -14.83 -10.14 1.84
C HIS A 210 -14.54 -9.24 0.63
N ARG A 211 -13.54 -8.34 0.73
CA ARG A 211 -13.14 -7.49 -0.39
C ARG A 211 -12.59 -8.31 -1.56
N LYS A 212 -11.58 -9.15 -1.30
CA LYS A 212 -10.93 -9.96 -2.35
C LYS A 212 -11.89 -10.98 -2.93
N ILE A 213 -12.77 -11.55 -2.10
CA ILE A 213 -13.84 -12.43 -2.55
C ILE A 213 -14.79 -11.69 -3.52
N ASN A 214 -15.27 -10.50 -3.13
CA ASN A 214 -16.16 -9.71 -3.98
C ASN A 214 -15.50 -9.28 -5.28
N GLN A 215 -14.19 -8.95 -5.26
CA GLN A 215 -13.43 -8.62 -6.47
C GLN A 215 -13.33 -9.79 -7.42
N TYR A 216 -13.07 -11.00 -6.92
CA TYR A 216 -12.97 -12.19 -7.77
C TYR A 216 -14.31 -12.53 -8.42
N LEU A 217 -15.40 -12.37 -7.68
CA LEU A 217 -16.76 -12.53 -8.21
C LEU A 217 -17.12 -11.45 -9.24
N ASP A 218 -16.76 -10.19 -9.00
CA ASP A 218 -17.00 -9.08 -9.94
C ASP A 218 -16.16 -9.22 -11.21
N LEU A 219 -14.90 -9.64 -11.08
CA LEU A 219 -14.03 -9.97 -12.20
C LEU A 219 -14.65 -11.05 -13.09
N TYR A 220 -15.06 -12.17 -12.49
CA TYR A 220 -15.74 -13.25 -13.21
C TYR A 220 -17.04 -12.76 -13.87
N SER A 221 -17.83 -11.95 -13.17
CA SER A 221 -19.09 -11.40 -13.69
C SER A 221 -18.88 -10.50 -14.92
N ARG A 222 -17.75 -9.77 -14.97
CA ARG A 222 -17.44 -8.84 -16.08
C ARG A 222 -16.76 -9.51 -17.26
N THR A 223 -15.84 -10.43 -17.00
CA THR A 223 -14.97 -11.02 -18.04
C THR A 223 -15.39 -12.42 -18.44
N GLY A 224 -16.14 -13.12 -17.59
CA GLY A 224 -16.46 -14.54 -17.74
C GLY A 224 -15.28 -15.48 -17.48
N ILE A 225 -14.10 -14.95 -17.12
CA ILE A 225 -12.87 -15.72 -16.91
C ILE A 225 -12.70 -16.01 -15.42
N LEU A 226 -12.42 -17.26 -15.06
CA LEU A 226 -12.21 -17.62 -13.66
C LEU A 226 -10.91 -16.99 -13.13
N PRO A 227 -10.90 -16.43 -11.91
CA PRO A 227 -9.68 -15.93 -11.29
C PRO A 227 -8.55 -16.97 -11.28
N SER A 228 -8.82 -18.24 -11.01
CA SER A 228 -7.84 -19.33 -11.07
C SER A 228 -7.31 -19.60 -12.46
N GLU A 229 -8.08 -19.38 -13.52
CA GLU A 229 -7.63 -19.51 -14.91
C GLU A 229 -6.73 -18.35 -15.31
N LEU A 230 -6.97 -17.13 -14.79
CA LEU A 230 -5.98 -16.04 -14.84
C LEU A 230 -4.68 -16.42 -14.13
N TYR A 231 -4.76 -17.33 -13.15
CA TYR A 231 -3.61 -17.87 -12.45
C TYR A 231 -3.05 -19.20 -13.01
N GLN A 232 -3.48 -19.64 -14.20
CA GLN A 232 -2.94 -20.84 -14.85
C GLN A 232 -1.87 -20.47 -15.89
N GLY A 233 -0.65 -20.95 -15.68
CA GLY A 233 0.50 -20.77 -16.58
C GLY A 233 1.76 -20.23 -15.88
N LYS A 234 2.91 -20.33 -16.55
CA LYS A 234 4.23 -19.90 -16.03
C LYS A 234 4.27 -18.44 -15.55
N ALA A 235 3.41 -17.56 -16.07
CA ALA A 235 3.32 -16.16 -15.68
C ALA A 235 2.67 -15.95 -14.29
N ALA A 236 1.77 -16.85 -13.87
CA ALA A 236 1.11 -16.78 -12.57
C ALA A 236 1.89 -17.49 -11.46
N GLU A 237 2.59 -18.58 -11.77
CA GLU A 237 3.53 -19.24 -10.85
C GLU A 237 4.72 -18.31 -10.50
N ASN A 238 5.10 -17.45 -11.44
CA ASN A 238 6.17 -16.47 -11.29
C ASN A 238 5.65 -15.07 -10.93
N TRP A 239 4.39 -14.93 -10.49
CA TRP A 239 3.83 -13.61 -10.19
C TRP A 239 4.63 -12.90 -9.11
N GLY A 240 5.10 -11.70 -9.45
CA GLY A 240 5.99 -10.89 -8.63
C GLY A 240 7.43 -11.44 -8.50
N GLN A 241 7.75 -12.61 -9.06
CA GLN A 241 9.13 -13.12 -9.11
C GLN A 241 9.97 -12.35 -10.13
N VAL A 242 11.28 -12.27 -9.86
CA VAL A 242 12.28 -11.51 -10.64
C VAL A 242 12.30 -11.85 -12.14
N GLY A 243 11.84 -13.05 -12.53
CA GLY A 243 11.89 -13.51 -13.92
C GLY A 243 10.98 -12.77 -14.91
N ASP A 244 9.96 -12.04 -14.45
CA ASP A 244 8.91 -11.48 -15.33
C ASP A 244 8.68 -9.97 -15.16
N PHE A 245 9.74 -9.23 -14.83
CA PHE A 245 9.64 -7.78 -14.72
C PHE A 245 9.56 -7.07 -16.08
N ARG A 246 8.79 -5.98 -16.17
CA ARG A 246 8.70 -5.12 -17.36
C ARG A 246 10.00 -4.35 -17.61
N TYR A 247 10.74 -4.08 -16.56
CA TYR A 247 11.96 -3.26 -16.57
C TYR A 247 13.11 -4.03 -15.93
N ASN A 248 14.34 -3.66 -16.29
CA ASN A 248 15.49 -4.02 -15.48
C ASN A 248 15.51 -3.08 -14.28
N CYS A 249 15.18 -3.58 -13.08
CA CYS A 249 14.97 -2.75 -11.90
C CYS A 249 16.14 -2.86 -10.90
N CYS A 250 16.63 -1.71 -10.45
CA CYS A 250 17.47 -1.62 -9.26
C CYS A 250 16.61 -1.17 -8.07
N PHE A 251 16.52 -2.00 -7.02
CA PHE A 251 15.75 -1.70 -5.82
C PHE A 251 16.68 -1.22 -4.70
N ILE A 252 16.51 0.02 -4.26
CA ILE A 252 17.18 0.59 -3.09
C ILE A 252 16.15 0.78 -1.98
N CYS A 253 16.42 0.22 -0.81
CA CYS A 253 15.61 0.41 0.38
C CYS A 253 16.37 1.28 1.39
N VAL A 254 15.87 2.49 1.63
CA VAL A 254 16.36 3.33 2.73
C VAL A 254 15.66 2.88 4.00
N ASP A 255 16.41 2.32 4.94
CA ASP A 255 15.90 1.80 6.20
C ASP A 255 16.65 2.40 7.40
N ALA A 256 16.02 2.37 8.56
CA ALA A 256 16.62 2.80 9.82
C ALA A 256 16.11 1.95 10.98
N ALA A 257 16.80 1.95 12.11
CA ALA A 257 16.36 1.20 13.28
C ALA A 257 14.99 1.69 13.81
N ASN A 258 14.22 0.75 14.37
CA ASN A 258 12.84 1.03 14.79
C ASN A 258 12.72 2.10 15.89
N PRO A 259 13.56 2.10 16.94
CA PRO A 259 13.46 3.12 18.00
C PRO A 259 13.60 4.55 17.46
N GLU A 260 14.57 4.76 16.56
CA GLU A 260 14.88 6.04 15.94
C GLU A 260 13.77 6.47 14.98
N LEU A 261 13.25 5.54 14.18
CA LEU A 261 12.10 5.81 13.31
C LEU A 261 10.84 6.13 14.11
N ASP A 262 10.56 5.39 15.18
CA ASP A 262 9.37 5.60 16.01
C ASP A 262 9.41 7.00 16.65
N GLN A 263 10.56 7.41 17.20
CA GLN A 263 10.75 8.76 17.74
C GLN A 263 10.61 9.83 16.66
N TYR A 264 11.25 9.64 15.50
CA TYR A 264 11.22 10.60 14.40
C TYR A 264 9.81 10.80 13.84
N VAL A 265 9.05 9.72 13.60
CA VAL A 265 7.70 9.85 13.04
C VAL A 265 6.72 10.48 14.03
N GLU A 266 6.92 10.27 15.33
CA GLU A 266 6.12 10.95 16.37
C GLU A 266 6.39 12.46 16.38
N GLN A 267 7.66 12.86 16.43
CA GLN A 267 8.07 14.26 16.38
C GLN A 267 7.60 14.93 15.09
N ARG A 268 7.68 14.21 13.96
CA ARG A 268 7.19 14.70 12.68
C ARG A 268 5.68 15.00 12.72
N VAL A 269 4.87 14.15 13.36
CA VAL A 269 3.43 14.44 13.52
C VAL A 269 3.22 15.73 14.31
N ASP A 270 4.00 15.97 15.37
CA ASP A 270 3.92 17.23 16.11
C ASP A 270 4.24 18.44 15.20
N CYS A 271 5.33 18.36 14.43
CA CYS A 271 5.67 19.39 13.45
C CYS A 271 4.60 19.58 12.37
N MET A 272 3.92 18.51 11.96
CA MET A 272 2.80 18.58 11.01
C MET A 272 1.60 19.33 11.61
N ILE A 273 1.30 19.13 12.90
CA ILE A 273 0.26 19.90 13.59
C ILE A 273 0.62 21.38 13.59
N ASP A 274 1.87 21.72 13.94
CA ASP A 274 2.35 23.11 13.95
C ASP A 274 2.32 23.77 12.57
N SER A 275 2.56 22.96 11.53
CA SER A 275 2.53 23.36 10.11
C SER A 275 1.10 23.49 9.55
N GLY A 276 0.09 23.11 10.31
CA GLY A 276 -1.32 23.32 9.96
C GLY A 276 -2.05 22.10 9.39
N LEU A 277 -1.59 20.87 9.69
CA LEU A 277 -2.26 19.61 9.31
C LEU A 277 -3.76 19.65 9.58
N LEU A 278 -4.16 20.10 10.77
CA LEU A 278 -5.57 20.09 11.15
C LEU A 278 -6.43 21.06 10.30
N GLY A 279 -5.83 22.13 9.79
CA GLY A 279 -6.50 23.01 8.83
C GLY A 279 -6.78 22.30 7.49
N GLU A 280 -5.85 21.48 7.01
CA GLU A 280 -6.07 20.69 5.80
C GLU A 280 -7.19 19.65 5.99
N VAL A 281 -7.19 18.96 7.14
CA VAL A 281 -8.24 17.97 7.46
C VAL A 281 -9.60 18.64 7.60
N TYR A 282 -9.66 19.79 8.26
CA TYR A 282 -10.88 20.58 8.40
C TYR A 282 -11.47 20.95 7.03
N ASN A 283 -10.63 21.40 6.09
CA ASN A 283 -11.07 21.84 4.77
C ASN A 283 -11.71 20.74 3.93
N ILE A 284 -11.35 19.48 4.17
CA ILE A 284 -11.97 18.34 3.50
C ILE A 284 -13.07 17.67 4.32
N TYR A 285 -13.27 18.06 5.59
CA TYR A 285 -14.19 17.38 6.50
C TYR A 285 -15.65 17.52 6.05
N ASN A 286 -16.36 16.39 5.99
CA ASN A 286 -17.79 16.36 5.70
C ASN A 286 -18.43 15.16 6.37
N VAL A 287 -19.45 15.41 7.20
CA VAL A 287 -20.17 14.40 8.00
C VAL A 287 -20.75 13.28 7.14
N ASN A 288 -21.16 13.56 5.90
CA ASN A 288 -21.82 12.59 5.02
C ASN A 288 -20.88 12.01 3.94
N ALA A 289 -19.56 12.23 4.04
CA ALA A 289 -18.61 11.70 3.08
C ALA A 289 -18.24 10.24 3.36
N ASP A 290 -17.89 9.50 2.31
CA ASP A 290 -17.32 8.16 2.42
C ASP A 290 -15.83 8.24 2.72
N TYR A 291 -15.43 7.92 3.95
CA TYR A 291 -14.03 7.90 4.39
C TYR A 291 -13.31 6.59 4.02
N THR A 292 -13.98 5.65 3.35
CA THR A 292 -13.42 4.36 2.93
C THR A 292 -12.75 4.37 1.57
N ARG A 293 -12.67 5.53 0.90
CA ARG A 293 -12.15 5.65 -0.47
C ARG A 293 -11.27 6.88 -0.68
N GLY A 294 -10.36 6.77 -1.65
CA GLY A 294 -9.54 7.87 -2.15
C GLY A 294 -8.73 8.58 -1.06
N LEU A 295 -8.57 9.90 -1.22
CA LEU A 295 -7.78 10.76 -0.32
C LEU A 295 -8.22 10.69 1.15
N ARG A 296 -9.49 10.39 1.42
CA ARG A 296 -10.05 10.33 2.79
C ARG A 296 -9.58 9.12 3.60
N GLN A 297 -8.86 8.20 2.98
CA GLN A 297 -8.20 7.08 3.66
C GLN A 297 -6.88 7.47 4.33
N ALA A 298 -6.35 8.68 4.07
CA ALA A 298 -5.07 9.09 4.62
C ALA A 298 -5.06 9.07 6.15
N ILE A 299 -3.94 8.60 6.73
CA ILE A 299 -3.72 8.59 8.18
C ILE A 299 -3.74 10.04 8.66
N GLY A 300 -4.58 10.32 9.65
CA GLY A 300 -4.83 11.65 10.17
C GLY A 300 -6.07 12.34 9.61
N VAL A 301 -6.86 11.67 8.76
CA VAL A 301 -8.19 12.21 8.38
C VAL A 301 -9.27 11.67 9.32
N ARG A 302 -9.33 10.35 9.49
CA ARG A 302 -10.35 9.69 10.32
C ARG A 302 -10.13 9.92 11.81
N GLU A 303 -8.87 10.00 12.22
CA GLU A 303 -8.48 10.19 13.62
C GLU A 303 -9.03 11.49 14.21
N PHE A 304 -9.19 12.54 13.40
CA PHE A 304 -9.78 13.81 13.85
C PHE A 304 -11.29 13.89 13.68
N GLU A 305 -11.96 12.87 13.14
CA GLU A 305 -13.40 12.92 12.85
C GLU A 305 -14.23 13.22 14.11
N ASN A 306 -13.92 12.54 15.22
CA ASN A 306 -14.64 12.71 16.48
C ASN A 306 -14.47 14.13 17.05
N PHE A 307 -13.24 14.64 17.03
CA PHE A 307 -12.93 16.01 17.44
C PHE A 307 -13.68 17.02 16.58
N LEU A 308 -13.59 16.91 15.26
CA LEU A 308 -14.22 17.85 14.31
C LEU A 308 -15.75 17.85 14.41
N ARG A 309 -16.35 16.68 14.60
CA ARG A 309 -17.80 16.54 14.80
C ARG A 309 -18.28 17.31 16.02
N ILE A 310 -17.58 17.14 17.16
CA ILE A 310 -17.95 17.80 18.42
C ILE A 310 -17.65 19.29 18.35
N TYR A 311 -16.47 19.67 17.84
CA TYR A 311 -16.06 21.06 17.67
C TYR A 311 -17.06 21.85 16.82
N LEU A 312 -17.46 21.32 15.65
CA LEU A 312 -18.43 21.98 14.77
C LEU A 312 -19.85 22.04 15.35
N SER A 313 -20.23 21.05 16.16
CA SER A 313 -21.54 21.07 16.84
C SER A 313 -21.63 22.20 17.88
N GLY A 314 -20.54 22.51 18.58
CA GLY A 314 -20.48 23.59 19.57
C GLY A 314 -20.37 25.00 18.97
N VAL A 315 -19.84 25.15 17.75
CA VAL A 315 -19.81 26.45 17.06
C VAL A 315 -21.22 26.86 16.61
N ARG A 316 -22.00 25.92 16.05
CA ARG A 316 -23.35 26.19 15.54
C ARG A 316 -24.36 26.62 16.61
N THR A 317 -24.12 26.28 17.88
CA THR A 317 -24.99 26.71 18.99
C THR A 317 -24.74 28.15 19.43
N ASN A 318 -23.56 28.71 19.14
CA ASN A 318 -23.21 30.08 19.54
C ASN A 318 -23.64 31.12 18.49
N ASP A 319 -23.78 30.73 17.22
CA ASP A 319 -24.19 31.63 16.11
C ASP A 319 -25.71 31.68 15.88
N ALA A 320 -26.50 30.87 16.60
CA ALA A 320 -27.96 30.83 16.45
C ALA A 320 -28.68 32.09 17.00
N SER A 321 -27.94 33.11 17.46
CA SER A 321 -28.49 34.40 17.88
C SER A 321 -28.48 35.48 16.79
N ASP A 322 -27.97 35.23 15.57
CA ASP A 322 -28.01 36.25 14.52
C ASP A 322 -28.50 35.69 13.19
N SER A 323 -29.79 35.92 12.92
CA SER A 323 -30.45 35.54 11.69
C SER A 323 -30.12 36.52 10.57
N SER A 324 -29.22 36.14 9.65
CA SER A 324 -29.28 36.64 8.27
C SER A 324 -28.82 35.57 7.29
N LYS A 325 -29.68 35.31 6.31
CA LYS A 325 -29.46 34.37 5.21
C LYS A 325 -28.52 35.03 4.21
N ASP A 326 -27.28 34.57 4.12
CA ASP A 326 -26.49 34.74 2.91
C ASP A 326 -25.64 33.49 2.64
N SER A 327 -25.65 33.08 1.36
CA SER A 327 -25.00 31.86 0.89
C SER A 327 -23.46 32.01 0.95
N PRO A 328 -22.69 31.01 1.40
CA PRO A 328 -21.24 31.19 1.58
C PRO A 328 -20.51 31.12 0.23
N SER A 329 -20.03 32.27 -0.25
CA SER A 329 -19.08 32.38 -1.35
C SER A 329 -17.62 32.39 -0.84
N MET A 330 -16.70 31.99 -1.71
CA MET A 330 -15.28 31.59 -1.48
C MET A 330 -14.36 32.58 -0.72
N LEU A 331 -14.84 33.76 -0.32
CA LEU A 331 -14.06 34.75 0.45
C LEU A 331 -14.13 34.49 1.97
N SER A 332 -15.18 33.81 2.46
CA SER A 332 -15.38 33.48 3.88
C SER A 332 -14.40 32.42 4.41
N THR A 333 -13.90 31.55 3.54
CA THR A 333 -13.03 30.42 3.91
C THR A 333 -11.68 30.85 4.49
N ARG A 334 -11.03 31.89 3.93
CA ARG A 334 -9.69 32.31 4.38
C ARG A 334 -9.67 32.93 5.79
N VAL A 335 -10.75 33.63 6.16
CA VAL A 335 -10.89 34.23 7.49
C VAL A 335 -11.25 33.16 8.52
N GLY A 336 -12.13 32.22 8.15
CA GLY A 336 -12.46 31.05 8.96
C GLY A 336 -11.26 30.14 9.23
N ASP A 337 -10.40 29.92 8.24
CA ASP A 337 -9.19 29.08 8.37
C ASP A 337 -8.17 29.68 9.35
N LYS A 338 -8.02 31.00 9.34
CA LYS A 338 -7.12 31.70 10.28
C LYS A 338 -7.67 31.64 11.71
N MET A 339 -8.98 31.87 11.87
CA MET A 339 -9.68 31.78 13.14
C MET A 339 -9.64 30.35 13.72
N LEU A 340 -9.81 29.33 12.88
CA LEU A 340 -9.70 27.92 13.28
C LEU A 340 -8.29 27.61 13.79
N LYS A 341 -7.24 28.01 13.06
CA LYS A 341 -5.84 27.81 13.46
C LYS A 341 -5.52 28.51 14.80
N GLU A 342 -5.98 29.74 14.98
CA GLU A 342 -5.81 30.49 16.23
C GLU A 342 -6.56 29.82 17.40
N ASN A 343 -7.79 29.34 17.15
CA ASN A 343 -8.59 28.63 18.16
C ASN A 343 -7.99 27.27 18.54
N ILE A 344 -7.45 26.50 17.60
CA ILE A 344 -6.82 25.21 17.87
C ILE A 344 -5.57 25.38 18.75
N ARG A 345 -4.71 26.35 18.43
CA ARG A 345 -3.53 26.65 19.26
C ARG A 345 -3.94 27.10 20.65
N ALA A 346 -5.01 27.88 20.76
CA ALA A 346 -5.57 28.26 22.07
C ALA A 346 -6.09 27.03 22.84
N ILE A 347 -6.74 26.07 22.18
CA ILE A 347 -7.22 24.83 22.82
C ILE A 347 -6.05 24.00 23.35
N LEU A 348 -5.00 23.79 22.54
CA LEU A 348 -3.81 23.03 22.96
C LEU A 348 -3.06 23.70 24.11
N ASN A 349 -2.95 25.03 24.09
CA ASN A 349 -2.25 25.79 25.12
C ASN A 349 -3.10 26.08 26.37
N SER A 350 -4.38 25.68 26.39
CA SER A 350 -5.25 25.94 27.52
C SER A 350 -4.89 25.07 28.74
N SER A 351 -4.79 25.70 29.91
CA SER A 351 -4.41 25.03 31.16
C SER A 351 -5.52 24.16 31.76
N ASN A 352 -6.76 24.29 31.27
CA ASN A 352 -7.90 23.48 31.71
C ASN A 352 -8.15 22.36 30.71
N ASP A 353 -8.34 21.13 31.21
CA ASP A 353 -8.68 19.97 30.38
C ASP A 353 -10.16 20.03 29.96
N ASN A 354 -10.43 20.86 28.98
CA ASN A 354 -11.73 20.92 28.33
C ASN A 354 -11.89 19.70 27.40
N GLN A 355 -13.13 19.23 27.21
CA GLN A 355 -13.44 18.07 26.36
C GLN A 355 -12.80 18.15 24.96
N HIS A 356 -12.75 19.34 24.35
CA HIS A 356 -12.10 19.56 23.05
C HIS A 356 -10.59 19.27 23.06
N LYS A 357 -9.89 19.61 24.14
CA LYS A 357 -8.44 19.38 24.28
C LYS A 357 -8.15 17.88 24.39
N ILE A 358 -8.89 17.17 25.24
CA ILE A 358 -8.76 15.71 25.41
C ILE A 358 -8.97 14.98 24.08
N LEU A 359 -10.03 15.33 23.35
CA LEU A 359 -10.33 14.72 22.04
C LEU A 359 -9.26 15.03 20.98
N LEU A 360 -8.68 16.23 21.03
CA LEU A 360 -7.63 16.64 20.12
C LEU A 360 -6.32 15.90 20.40
N GLU A 361 -5.93 15.80 21.67
CA GLU A 361 -4.75 15.05 22.10
C GLU A 361 -4.88 13.56 21.79
N ASP A 362 -6.06 12.97 22.00
CA ASP A 362 -6.35 11.59 21.63
C ASP A 362 -6.24 11.38 20.10
N ALA A 363 -6.81 12.29 19.30
CA ALA A 363 -6.68 12.24 17.84
C ALA A 363 -5.21 12.29 17.38
N ILE A 364 -4.40 13.19 17.96
CA ILE A 364 -2.96 13.29 17.67
C ILE A 364 -2.24 12.00 18.10
N GLY A 365 -2.55 11.47 19.28
CA GLY A 365 -2.01 10.20 19.76
C GLY A 365 -2.32 9.03 18.82
N ASN A 366 -3.54 8.99 18.28
CA ASN A 366 -3.98 7.99 17.30
C ASN A 366 -3.23 8.13 15.97
N VAL A 367 -3.00 9.35 15.47
CA VAL A 367 -2.18 9.60 14.26
C VAL A 367 -0.76 9.06 14.46
N LYS A 368 -0.14 9.36 15.60
CA LYS A 368 1.20 8.85 15.97
C LYS A 368 1.22 7.32 16.02
N ALA A 369 0.25 6.72 16.70
CA ALA A 369 0.15 5.26 16.81
C ALA A 369 -0.02 4.58 15.44
N ASN A 370 -0.92 5.10 14.59
CA ASN A 370 -1.17 4.55 13.25
C ASN A 370 0.02 4.75 12.31
N THR A 371 0.74 5.87 12.43
CA THR A 371 1.97 6.12 11.66
C THR A 371 3.07 5.11 12.04
N ARG A 372 3.27 4.82 13.33
CA ARG A 372 4.21 3.76 13.76
C ARG A 372 3.77 2.36 13.30
N ARG A 373 2.47 2.08 13.31
CA ARG A 373 1.93 0.82 12.75
C ARG A 373 2.23 0.71 11.24
N LEU A 374 2.10 1.81 10.50
CA LEU A 374 2.45 1.86 9.07
C LEU A 374 3.93 1.54 8.83
N VAL A 375 4.85 2.13 9.61
CA VAL A 375 6.30 1.82 9.53
C VAL A 375 6.54 0.32 9.66
N ARG A 376 5.95 -0.31 10.69
CA ARG A 376 6.10 -1.75 10.95
C ARG A 376 5.52 -2.59 9.81
N ARG A 377 4.39 -2.19 9.24
CA ARG A 377 3.77 -2.87 8.08
C ARG A 377 4.64 -2.78 6.84
N GLN A 378 5.15 -1.59 6.52
CA GLN A 378 6.03 -1.38 5.36
C GLN A 378 7.30 -2.23 5.48
N LYS A 379 7.92 -2.27 6.67
CA LYS A 379 9.08 -3.16 6.94
C LYS A 379 8.75 -4.64 6.76
N ARG A 380 7.61 -5.11 7.28
CA ARG A 380 7.16 -6.50 7.07
C ARG A 380 6.92 -6.79 5.59
N ARG A 381 6.33 -5.85 4.84
CA ARG A 381 6.10 -5.99 3.40
C ARG A 381 7.41 -6.10 2.64
N LEU A 382 8.41 -5.27 2.93
CA LEU A 382 9.74 -5.32 2.31
C LEU A 382 10.41 -6.69 2.52
N LYS A 383 10.39 -7.21 3.76
CA LYS A 383 10.89 -8.57 4.06
C LYS A 383 10.15 -9.65 3.27
N ARG A 384 8.83 -9.50 3.09
CA ARG A 384 8.01 -10.42 2.26
C ARG A 384 8.36 -10.32 0.77
N LEU A 385 8.64 -9.12 0.24
CA LEU A 385 9.11 -8.93 -1.14
C LEU A 385 10.40 -9.70 -1.40
N GLN A 386 11.36 -9.63 -0.49
CA GLN A 386 12.60 -10.39 -0.61
C GLN A 386 12.37 -11.90 -0.45
N ALA A 387 11.63 -12.33 0.58
CA ALA A 387 11.51 -13.74 0.93
C ALA A 387 10.56 -14.55 0.02
N LEU A 388 9.47 -13.94 -0.47
CA LEU A 388 8.45 -14.62 -1.26
C LEU A 388 8.60 -14.36 -2.75
N PHE A 389 9.06 -13.17 -3.11
CA PHE A 389 9.13 -12.71 -4.50
C PHE A 389 10.57 -12.67 -5.03
N GLY A 390 11.57 -12.93 -4.17
CA GLY A 390 12.98 -13.03 -4.57
C GLY A 390 13.62 -11.71 -4.98
N TRP A 391 13.03 -10.57 -4.62
CA TRP A 391 13.55 -9.26 -5.02
C TRP A 391 14.94 -9.02 -4.45
N THR A 392 15.89 -8.64 -5.30
CA THR A 392 17.22 -8.19 -4.88
C THR A 392 17.11 -6.73 -4.43
N ILE A 393 16.95 -6.53 -3.12
CA ILE A 393 16.83 -5.21 -2.50
C ILE A 393 18.16 -4.82 -1.85
N HIS A 394 18.72 -3.69 -2.27
CA HIS A 394 19.91 -3.10 -1.68
C HIS A 394 19.51 -2.18 -0.52
N TYR A 395 19.92 -2.54 0.69
CA TYR A 395 19.61 -1.74 1.88
C TYR A 395 20.66 -0.65 2.11
N VAL A 396 20.18 0.55 2.41
CA VAL A 396 20.99 1.70 2.80
C VAL A 396 20.47 2.17 4.17
N ASP A 397 21.36 2.21 5.15
CA ASP A 397 21.02 2.55 6.54
C ASP A 397 21.06 4.07 6.73
N SER A 398 19.96 4.64 7.21
CA SER A 398 19.81 6.06 7.54
C SER A 398 19.62 6.31 9.04
N THR A 399 19.91 5.33 9.90
CA THR A 399 19.66 5.40 11.35
C THR A 399 20.34 6.60 12.00
N ASP A 400 21.64 6.80 11.74
CA ASP A 400 22.42 7.88 12.35
C ASP A 400 21.92 9.26 11.91
N SER A 401 21.59 9.41 10.62
CA SER A 401 21.05 10.66 10.09
C SER A 401 19.69 11.03 10.71
N ILE A 402 18.84 10.03 10.97
CA ILE A 402 17.51 10.24 11.58
C ILE A 402 17.62 10.55 13.08
N SER A 403 18.62 9.99 13.76
CA SER A 403 18.85 10.24 15.18
C SER A 403 19.31 11.67 15.51
N GLY A 404 19.47 12.55 14.51
CA GLY A 404 19.86 13.94 14.68
C GLY A 404 21.32 14.14 15.06
N LYS A 405 22.16 13.10 14.92
CA LYS A 405 23.55 13.13 15.40
C LYS A 405 24.48 13.97 14.53
N LEU A 406 24.24 14.10 13.22
CA LEU A 406 24.90 15.05 12.28
C LEU A 406 24.23 14.96 10.90
N ASP A 407 23.88 16.10 10.28
CA ASP A 407 23.36 16.12 8.90
C ASP A 407 24.46 15.79 7.86
N GLU A 408 25.73 16.00 8.25
CA GLU A 408 26.93 15.67 7.46
C GLU A 408 27.04 14.16 7.17
N CYS A 409 26.52 13.30 8.06
CA CYS A 409 26.56 11.85 7.88
C CYS A 409 25.67 11.36 6.74
N TRP A 410 24.63 12.11 6.34
CA TRP A 410 23.69 11.67 5.29
C TRP A 410 24.36 11.46 3.93
N ALA A 411 25.23 12.39 3.52
CA ALA A 411 25.92 12.31 2.24
C ALA A 411 26.81 11.06 2.17
N GLU A 412 27.59 10.81 3.23
CA GLU A 412 28.56 9.71 3.29
C GLU A 412 27.91 8.34 3.52
N GLN A 413 26.89 8.25 4.38
CA GLN A 413 26.29 6.98 4.79
C GLN A 413 25.11 6.57 3.91
N VAL A 414 24.42 7.52 3.27
CA VAL A 414 23.21 7.26 2.50
C VAL A 414 23.41 7.53 1.01
N VAL A 415 23.82 8.75 0.65
CA VAL A 415 23.90 9.17 -0.76
C VAL A 415 25.03 8.43 -1.50
N GLU A 416 26.25 8.40 -0.96
CA GLU A 416 27.38 7.76 -1.63
C GLU A 416 27.22 6.24 -1.83
N PRO A 417 26.76 5.45 -0.82
CA PRO A 417 26.48 4.04 -1.02
C PRO A 417 25.39 3.80 -2.08
N ALA A 418 24.31 4.59 -2.05
CA ALA A 418 23.26 4.52 -3.06
C ALA A 418 23.79 4.85 -4.46
N ALA A 419 24.57 5.92 -4.61
CA ALA A 419 25.18 6.31 -5.87
C ALA A 419 26.14 5.24 -6.40
N LYS A 420 26.90 4.57 -5.52
CA LYS A 420 27.77 3.44 -5.90
C LYS A 420 26.98 2.25 -6.44
N ILE A 421 25.87 1.90 -5.80
CA ILE A 421 24.96 0.83 -6.27
C ILE A 421 24.43 1.19 -7.65
N ILE A 422 23.95 2.42 -7.84
CA ILE A 422 23.39 2.89 -9.12
C ILE A 422 24.45 2.88 -10.21
N ARG A 423 25.67 3.37 -9.95
CA ARG A 423 26.78 3.32 -10.92
C ARG A 423 27.09 1.88 -11.33
N SER A 424 27.12 0.95 -10.39
CA SER A 424 27.33 -0.47 -10.70
C SER A 424 26.23 -1.02 -11.61
N PHE A 425 24.97 -0.77 -11.24
CA PHE A 425 23.79 -1.20 -11.99
C PHE A 425 23.77 -0.63 -13.41
N LEU A 426 24.09 0.66 -13.59
CA LEU A 426 24.13 1.28 -14.92
C LEU A 426 25.28 0.70 -15.77
N ASN A 427 26.40 0.31 -15.16
CA ASN A 427 27.58 -0.22 -15.84
C ASN A 427 27.55 -1.74 -16.13
N GLU A 428 26.60 -2.50 -15.57
CA GLU A 428 26.50 -3.95 -15.80
C GLU A 428 26.30 -4.34 -17.29
N ASP A 429 25.75 -3.44 -18.11
CA ASP A 429 25.57 -3.67 -19.56
C ASP A 429 26.93 -3.60 -20.29
N ALA A 430 27.84 -2.72 -19.86
CA ALA A 430 29.17 -2.58 -20.45
C ALA A 430 30.07 -3.82 -20.22
N ARG A 431 29.74 -4.65 -19.23
CA ARG A 431 30.46 -5.91 -18.95
C ARG A 431 29.79 -7.13 -19.58
N SER A 432 28.50 -7.06 -19.87
CA SER A 432 27.74 -8.15 -20.49
C SER A 432 28.06 -8.31 -21.99
N GLU A 433 28.55 -7.27 -22.68
CA GLU A 433 29.09 -7.40 -24.05
C GLU A 433 30.47 -8.10 -24.12
N LEU A 434 31.18 -8.25 -22.98
CA LEU A 434 32.54 -8.80 -22.94
C LEU A 434 32.64 -10.20 -22.31
N ASN A 435 31.58 -10.70 -21.66
CA ASN A 435 31.57 -12.01 -20.99
C ASN A 435 30.44 -12.90 -21.52
N LEU A 436 30.59 -13.35 -22.76
CA LEU A 436 29.99 -14.60 -23.22
C LEU A 436 30.90 -15.75 -22.79
N GLU A 437 30.93 -16.05 -21.49
CA GLU A 437 31.21 -17.38 -20.96
C GLU A 437 31.18 -17.34 -19.42
N GLU A 438 30.53 -18.35 -18.86
CA GLU A 438 30.50 -18.69 -17.43
C GLU A 438 29.76 -17.74 -16.48
N THR A 439 28.47 -18.04 -16.26
CA THR A 439 27.97 -18.02 -14.88
C THR A 439 26.98 -19.14 -14.66
N ASN A 440 27.46 -20.16 -13.95
CA ASN A 440 26.68 -21.25 -13.41
C ASN A 440 25.55 -20.69 -12.54
N LYS A 441 24.30 -20.88 -13.00
CA LYS A 441 23.08 -20.67 -12.22
C LYS A 441 23.15 -21.50 -10.94
N THR A 442 23.56 -20.88 -9.85
CA THR A 442 23.32 -21.43 -8.51
C THR A 442 21.82 -21.32 -8.27
N LYS A 443 21.10 -22.42 -8.54
CA LYS A 443 19.71 -22.60 -8.11
C LYS A 443 19.68 -22.40 -6.60
N THR A 444 19.27 -21.23 -6.15
CA THR A 444 18.73 -21.07 -4.81
C THR A 444 17.53 -22.01 -4.73
N ASN A 445 17.63 -23.02 -3.86
CA ASN A 445 16.53 -23.93 -3.58
C ASN A 445 15.31 -23.10 -3.19
N SER A 446 14.37 -22.96 -4.13
CA SER A 446 13.02 -22.51 -3.85
C SER A 446 12.47 -23.47 -2.80
N ILE A 447 12.48 -23.04 -1.53
CA ILE A 447 11.68 -23.69 -0.50
C ILE A 447 10.26 -23.40 -0.97
N HIS A 448 9.67 -24.37 -1.68
CA HIS A 448 8.28 -24.35 -2.07
C HIS A 448 7.47 -24.44 -0.77
N ARG A 449 7.28 -23.31 -0.11
CA ARG A 449 6.43 -23.21 1.07
C ARG A 449 5.03 -23.44 0.57
N ASP A 450 4.45 -24.55 0.99
CA ASP A 450 3.02 -24.80 0.86
C ASP A 450 2.27 -23.79 1.75
N LEU A 451 2.07 -22.59 1.21
CA LEU A 451 1.33 -21.48 1.81
C LEU A 451 -0.18 -21.64 1.67
N TRP A 452 -0.62 -22.69 0.98
CA TRP A 452 -1.97 -22.77 0.42
C TRP A 452 -2.81 -23.89 1.03
N THR A 453 -2.19 -24.86 1.68
CA THR A 453 -2.93 -25.86 2.47
C THR A 453 -3.65 -25.20 3.62
N GLN A 454 -4.98 -25.32 3.62
CA GLN A 454 -5.87 -24.78 4.64
C GLN A 454 -5.97 -25.77 5.81
N TYR A 455 -5.69 -25.28 7.02
CA TYR A 455 -5.89 -26.03 8.26
C TYR A 455 -7.01 -25.39 9.06
N VAL A 456 -7.94 -26.19 9.58
CA VAL A 456 -9.06 -25.72 10.39
C VAL A 456 -8.92 -26.24 11.81
N CYS A 457 -8.78 -25.33 12.76
CA CYS A 457 -8.70 -25.67 14.18
C CYS A 457 -10.10 -25.69 14.82
N LYS A 458 -10.67 -26.89 14.92
CA LYS A 458 -11.96 -27.11 15.61
C LYS A 458 -11.96 -26.65 17.07
N ALA A 459 -10.82 -26.82 17.77
CA ALA A 459 -10.68 -26.41 19.16
C ALA A 459 -10.73 -24.88 19.38
N CYS A 460 -10.58 -24.11 18.30
CA CYS A 460 -10.60 -22.64 18.34
C CYS A 460 -11.83 -22.04 17.66
N GLY A 461 -12.92 -22.81 17.49
CA GLY A 461 -14.14 -22.34 16.84
C GLY A 461 -13.98 -22.29 15.32
N ASP A 462 -13.52 -23.40 14.74
CA ASP A 462 -13.26 -23.55 13.30
C ASP A 462 -12.37 -22.46 12.70
N ARG A 463 -11.37 -22.04 13.48
CA ARG A 463 -10.39 -21.05 13.03
C ARG A 463 -9.58 -21.61 11.87
N THR A 464 -9.66 -20.94 10.73
CA THR A 464 -8.92 -21.28 9.51
C THR A 464 -7.52 -20.67 9.53
N LEU A 465 -6.49 -21.45 9.16
CA LEU A 465 -5.06 -21.11 9.15
C LEU A 465 -4.43 -21.59 7.85
N ARG A 466 -3.40 -20.89 7.34
CA ARG A 466 -2.85 -21.15 6.00
C ARG A 466 -1.39 -21.59 6.04
N GLY A 467 -1.13 -22.76 5.46
CA GLY A 467 0.19 -23.36 5.39
C GLY A 467 0.61 -24.00 6.71
N ALA A 468 1.53 -24.97 6.60
CA ALA A 468 2.01 -25.74 7.76
C ALA A 468 2.60 -24.84 8.85
N HIS A 469 3.22 -23.73 8.46
CA HIS A 469 3.87 -22.81 9.40
C HIS A 469 2.90 -22.04 10.30
N GLU A 470 1.82 -21.47 9.76
CA GLU A 470 0.81 -20.79 10.59
C GLU A 470 0.05 -21.79 11.47
N TRP A 471 -0.19 -23.00 10.94
CA TRP A 471 -0.77 -24.08 11.71
C TRP A 471 0.10 -24.46 12.91
N GLU A 472 1.40 -24.68 12.69
CA GLU A 472 2.35 -25.01 13.75
C GLU A 472 2.44 -23.90 14.81
N GLN A 473 2.57 -22.64 14.38
CA GLN A 473 2.59 -21.50 15.31
C GLN A 473 1.28 -21.38 16.09
N HIS A 474 0.14 -21.59 15.44
CA HIS A 474 -1.15 -21.57 16.09
C HIS A 474 -1.27 -22.66 17.16
N VAL A 475 -0.93 -23.91 16.82
CA VAL A 475 -1.01 -25.06 17.74
C VAL A 475 -0.07 -24.88 18.93
N GLN A 476 1.10 -24.27 18.72
CA GLN A 476 2.05 -23.94 19.79
C GLN A 476 1.67 -22.66 20.57
N GLY A 477 0.73 -21.87 20.05
CA GLY A 477 0.28 -20.62 20.66
C GLY A 477 -0.37 -20.80 22.03
N ARG A 478 -0.14 -19.85 22.94
CA ARG A 478 -0.69 -19.87 24.31
C ARG A 478 -2.22 -19.93 24.30
N GLY A 479 -2.88 -19.17 23.40
CA GLY A 479 -4.33 -19.16 23.26
C GLY A 479 -4.92 -20.50 22.84
N HIS A 480 -4.30 -21.19 21.88
CA HIS A 480 -4.71 -22.52 21.46
C HIS A 480 -4.55 -23.54 22.59
N ARG A 481 -3.38 -23.56 23.25
CA ARG A 481 -3.10 -24.48 24.36
C ARG A 481 -4.09 -24.30 25.53
N LYS A 482 -4.44 -23.05 25.88
CA LYS A 482 -5.46 -22.76 26.91
C LYS A 482 -6.83 -23.33 26.53
N ARG A 483 -7.28 -23.12 25.28
CA ARG A 483 -8.59 -23.62 24.81
C ARG A 483 -8.63 -25.14 24.74
N VAL A 484 -7.57 -25.79 24.25
CA VAL A 484 -7.48 -27.26 24.22
C VAL A 484 -7.48 -27.85 25.63
N SER A 485 -6.75 -27.24 26.57
CA SER A 485 -6.75 -27.65 27.98
C SER A 485 -8.14 -27.51 28.61
N HIS A 486 -8.84 -26.42 28.34
CA HIS A 486 -10.22 -26.21 28.79
C HIS A 486 -11.20 -27.24 28.21
N LEU A 487 -11.11 -27.54 26.91
CA LEU A 487 -11.93 -28.56 26.26
C LEU A 487 -11.65 -29.98 26.76
N ARG A 488 -10.40 -30.29 27.14
CA ARG A 488 -10.05 -31.56 27.80
C ARG A 488 -10.69 -31.66 29.19
N LYS A 489 -10.56 -30.61 30.00
CA LYS A 489 -11.21 -30.55 31.33
C LYS A 489 -12.73 -30.70 31.26
N LEU A 490 -13.39 -30.13 30.26
CA LEU A 490 -14.84 -30.29 30.04
C LEU A 490 -15.25 -31.71 29.62
N ARG A 491 -14.35 -32.49 29.00
CA ARG A 491 -14.60 -33.89 28.61
C ARG A 491 -14.34 -34.88 29.75
N ASP A 492 -13.52 -34.49 30.73
CA ASP A 492 -13.14 -35.31 31.87
C ASP A 492 -14.07 -35.13 33.10
N VAL A 493 -15.14 -34.33 32.98
CA VAL A 493 -16.21 -34.26 34.00
C VAL A 493 -17.18 -35.43 33.75
N PRO A 494 -17.28 -36.42 34.65
CA PRO A 494 -18.27 -37.49 34.51
C PRO A 494 -19.69 -36.89 34.58
N ALA A 495 -20.58 -37.40 33.72
CA ALA A 495 -21.97 -36.98 33.60
C ALA A 495 -22.78 -37.17 34.89
#